data_AF-A0A6G3MF95-F1
#
_entry.id   AF-A0A6G3MF95-F1
#
_cell.length_a   1.000
_cell.length_b   1.000
_cell.length_c   1.000
_cell.angle_alpha   90.00
_cell.angle_beta   90.00
_cell.angle_gamma   90.00
#
_symmetry.space_group_name_H-M   'P 1'
#
loop_
_entity.id
_entity.type
_entity.pdbx_description
1 polymer ?
#
loop_
_entity_poly.entity_id
_entity_poly.type
_entity_poly.pdbx_seq_one_letter_code
_entity_poly.pdbx_strand_id
1 'polypeptide(L)'
;IFVDKPIIPFAHSTPQKCCIPTFSFQNILPLGENAEKLKEILESLKISTNIDTQEGTLDAIHQTAACEENIGWRTIGQSRRLILVATDGRIKIQGDSRIAGIFRPHDGKCHLNASNYYDKDLYFDYVSLNMVKTVLMNNRISVLFAATKDVRDDFVKISKLWNGVNSDVSLLNQDSSNIIELIENLSQTLLSHISLSIEKNDYFANTYNAICGNSKITNLSVNTCMGIKMGDTVTFNITLKAIKCSSKNLKNQRLNFNINGLSDVIVYFEIKCGCDCTLSNKSDVSV
;
A
#
# COMPACT_ATOMS: atom_id res chain seq x y z
N ILE A 1 14.51 -2.38 -9.45
CA ILE A 1 15.68 -2.36 -8.52
C ILE A 1 15.86 -0.96 -8.00
N PHE A 2 16.51 -0.81 -6.84
CA PHE A 2 16.73 0.50 -6.22
C PHE A 2 18.05 0.51 -5.44
N VAL A 3 18.56 1.71 -5.19
CA VAL A 3 19.72 1.98 -4.31
C VAL A 3 19.33 3.21 -3.48
N ASP A 4 19.87 4.39 -3.79
CA ASP A 4 19.49 5.64 -3.16
C ASP A 4 19.66 6.82 -4.14
N LYS A 5 19.25 8.03 -3.72
CA LYS A 5 19.40 9.25 -4.51
C LYS A 5 20.88 9.45 -4.89
N PRO A 6 21.21 9.64 -6.18
CA PRO A 6 22.58 9.67 -6.68
C PRO A 6 23.25 11.03 -6.43
N ILE A 7 23.32 11.45 -5.18
CA ILE A 7 23.87 12.74 -4.74
C ILE A 7 24.61 12.61 -3.41
N ILE A 8 25.64 13.42 -3.21
CA ILE A 8 26.34 13.53 -1.93
C ILE A 8 25.37 14.12 -0.89
N PRO A 9 25.31 13.61 0.36
CA PRO A 9 26.24 12.64 0.95
C PRO A 9 25.85 11.16 0.83
N PHE A 10 24.79 10.82 0.08
CA PHE A 10 24.30 9.44 -0.05
C PHE A 10 25.12 8.64 -1.04
N ALA A 11 25.52 9.24 -2.17
CA ALA A 11 26.27 8.57 -3.23
C ALA A 11 27.74 8.99 -3.27
N HIS A 12 28.58 8.11 -3.83
CA HIS A 12 29.98 8.43 -4.09
C HIS A 12 30.10 9.55 -5.13
N SER A 13 30.94 10.54 -4.84
CA SER A 13 31.25 11.62 -5.78
C SER A 13 32.08 11.18 -6.98
N THR A 14 32.67 9.98 -6.91
CA THR A 14 33.57 9.43 -7.93
C THR A 14 33.12 8.03 -8.35
N PRO A 15 33.30 7.65 -9.63
CA PRO A 15 32.94 6.32 -10.11
C PRO A 15 33.63 5.21 -9.33
N GLN A 16 32.85 4.22 -8.91
CA GLN A 16 33.37 3.05 -8.21
C GLN A 16 33.73 1.95 -9.22
N LYS A 17 34.84 1.25 -8.98
CA LYS A 17 35.33 0.19 -9.89
C LYS A 17 34.46 -1.06 -9.89
N CYS A 18 33.68 -1.29 -8.83
CA CYS A 18 32.96 -2.54 -8.61
C CYS A 18 31.66 -2.70 -9.41
N CYS A 19 31.13 -1.61 -9.94
CA CYS A 19 29.69 -1.43 -9.91
C CYS A 19 29.24 -0.31 -10.84
N ILE A 20 27.96 -0.33 -11.19
CA ILE A 20 27.34 0.74 -11.97
C ILE A 20 27.15 1.99 -11.09
N PRO A 21 27.02 3.19 -11.69
CA PRO A 21 26.75 4.41 -10.93
C PRO A 21 25.47 4.29 -10.09
N THR A 22 25.46 4.95 -8.94
CA THR A 22 24.28 5.04 -8.06
C THR A 22 23.09 5.59 -8.84
N PHE A 23 21.91 5.06 -8.57
CA PHE A 23 20.63 5.52 -9.10
C PHE A 23 19.56 5.23 -8.04
N SER A 24 18.47 6.02 -8.03
CA SER A 24 17.42 5.83 -7.03
C SER A 24 16.57 4.59 -7.33
N PHE A 25 15.86 4.57 -8.45
CA PHE A 25 15.00 3.46 -8.85
C PHE A 25 15.00 3.26 -10.36
N GLN A 26 14.97 1.99 -10.78
CA GLN A 26 14.78 1.60 -12.17
C GLN A 26 13.81 0.43 -12.28
N ASN A 27 12.82 0.58 -13.17
CA ASN A 27 12.00 -0.53 -13.64
C ASN A 27 12.68 -1.21 -14.84
N ILE A 28 13.29 -2.37 -14.62
CA ILE A 28 14.08 -3.07 -15.66
C ILE A 28 13.19 -3.93 -16.56
N LEU A 29 12.16 -4.54 -15.98
CA LEU A 29 11.29 -5.49 -16.66
C LEU A 29 9.85 -5.25 -16.23
N PRO A 30 8.98 -4.75 -17.12
CA PRO A 30 7.54 -4.75 -16.90
C PRO A 30 7.01 -6.17 -16.68
N LEU A 31 5.92 -6.28 -15.91
CA LEU A 31 5.24 -7.55 -15.66
C LEU A 31 4.83 -8.22 -16.98
N GLY A 32 5.10 -9.53 -17.06
CA GLY A 32 4.79 -10.34 -18.24
C GLY A 32 4.85 -11.82 -17.90
N GLU A 33 4.50 -12.66 -18.87
CA GLU A 33 4.40 -14.12 -18.67
C GLU A 33 5.70 -14.86 -19.03
N ASN A 34 6.69 -14.16 -19.60
CA ASN A 34 7.96 -14.75 -20.03
C ASN A 34 8.96 -14.85 -18.86
N ALA A 35 8.97 -16.02 -18.21
CA ALA A 35 9.88 -16.34 -17.11
C ALA A 35 11.35 -16.46 -17.55
N GLU A 36 11.61 -16.86 -18.79
CA GLU A 36 12.98 -16.99 -19.34
C GLU A 36 13.65 -15.62 -19.45
N LYS A 37 12.91 -14.62 -19.94
CA LYS A 37 13.36 -13.23 -19.99
C LYS A 37 13.66 -12.66 -18.60
N LEU A 38 12.86 -13.01 -17.60
CA LEU A 38 13.14 -12.63 -16.21
C LEU A 38 14.48 -13.23 -15.76
N LYS A 39 14.70 -14.52 -16.01
CA LYS A 39 15.95 -15.21 -15.66
C LYS A 39 17.16 -14.56 -16.33
N GLU A 40 17.10 -14.31 -17.64
CA GLU A 40 18.16 -13.64 -18.40
C GLU A 40 18.51 -12.27 -17.81
N ILE A 41 17.49 -11.48 -17.45
CA ILE A 41 17.70 -10.16 -16.86
C ILE A 41 18.35 -10.28 -15.48
N LEU A 42 17.86 -11.18 -14.62
CA LEU A 42 18.40 -11.41 -13.28
C LEU A 42 19.88 -11.82 -13.33
N GLU A 43 20.26 -12.67 -14.26
CA GLU A 43 21.66 -13.11 -14.46
C GLU A 43 22.56 -11.98 -14.99
N SER A 44 21.98 -10.98 -15.66
CA SER A 44 22.71 -9.82 -16.21
C SER A 44 22.81 -8.61 -15.26
N LEU A 45 22.14 -8.67 -14.09
CA LEU A 45 22.11 -7.54 -13.16
C LEU A 45 23.49 -7.20 -12.63
N LYS A 46 23.78 -5.90 -12.60
CA LYS A 46 25.00 -5.36 -12.00
C LYS A 46 24.65 -4.66 -10.70
N ILE A 47 25.47 -4.91 -9.69
CA ILE A 47 25.36 -4.21 -8.41
C ILE A 47 25.76 -2.73 -8.57
N SER A 48 25.15 -1.92 -7.73
CA SER A 48 25.49 -0.52 -7.50
C SER A 48 25.88 -0.35 -6.03
N THR A 49 26.33 0.84 -5.63
CA THR A 49 26.71 1.13 -4.25
C THR A 49 26.45 2.60 -3.91
N ASN A 50 26.27 2.87 -2.62
CA ASN A 50 26.09 4.16 -1.96
C ASN A 50 26.93 4.17 -0.66
N ILE A 51 26.97 5.32 0.01
CA ILE A 51 27.86 5.57 1.16
C ILE A 51 27.23 5.11 2.47
N ASP A 52 25.96 5.45 2.70
CA ASP A 52 25.26 5.13 3.94
C ASP A 52 24.44 3.85 3.85
N THR A 53 23.98 3.36 5.00
CA THR A 53 23.27 2.06 5.11
C THR A 53 21.75 2.16 4.92
N GLN A 54 21.26 3.35 4.62
CA GLN A 54 19.84 3.63 4.39
C GLN A 54 19.62 3.81 2.90
N GLU A 55 18.54 3.23 2.39
CA GLU A 55 18.23 3.18 0.97
C GLU A 55 16.93 3.93 0.63
N GLY A 56 16.79 4.27 -0.65
CA GLY A 56 15.60 4.89 -1.25
C GLY A 56 14.41 3.94 -1.42
N THR A 57 14.22 2.99 -0.49
CA THR A 57 13.22 1.91 -0.56
C THR A 57 11.80 2.45 -0.78
N LEU A 58 11.42 3.52 -0.08
CA LEU A 58 10.06 4.07 -0.17
C LEU A 58 9.78 4.71 -1.54
N ASP A 59 10.76 5.41 -2.13
CA ASP A 59 10.64 5.98 -3.48
C ASP A 59 10.42 4.86 -4.50
N ALA A 60 11.15 3.74 -4.37
CA ALA A 60 10.99 2.56 -5.22
C ALA A 60 9.59 1.91 -5.11
N ILE A 61 9.09 1.71 -3.88
CA ILE A 61 7.74 1.19 -3.66
C ILE A 61 6.70 2.13 -4.26
N HIS A 62 6.85 3.44 -4.04
CA HIS A 62 5.92 4.43 -4.56
C HIS A 62 5.89 4.44 -6.09
N GLN A 63 7.05 4.52 -6.76
CA GLN A 63 7.11 4.53 -8.22
C GLN A 63 6.56 3.21 -8.81
N THR A 64 6.85 2.07 -8.17
CA THR A 64 6.27 0.77 -8.56
C THR A 64 4.73 0.76 -8.42
N ALA A 65 4.20 1.42 -7.39
CA ALA A 65 2.76 1.49 -7.18
C ALA A 65 2.06 2.51 -8.11
N ALA A 66 2.69 3.66 -8.36
CA ALA A 66 2.10 4.79 -9.09
C ALA A 66 2.20 4.64 -10.62
N CYS A 67 3.25 4.00 -11.13
CA CYS A 67 3.52 3.90 -12.57
C CYS A 67 2.85 2.67 -13.19
N GLU A 68 1.53 2.63 -13.19
CA GLU A 68 0.76 1.43 -13.58
C GLU A 68 1.11 0.89 -14.98
N GLU A 69 1.23 1.77 -15.96
CA GLU A 69 1.54 1.39 -17.34
C GLU A 69 2.99 0.90 -17.50
N ASN A 70 3.97 1.62 -16.94
CA ASN A 70 5.38 1.23 -17.04
C ASN A 70 5.66 -0.11 -16.36
N ILE A 71 5.02 -0.34 -15.20
CA ILE A 71 5.18 -1.58 -14.44
C ILE A 71 4.40 -2.72 -15.08
N GLY A 72 3.31 -2.42 -15.80
CA GLY A 72 2.47 -3.42 -16.45
C GLY A 72 1.43 -4.05 -15.50
N TRP A 73 0.92 -3.28 -14.54
CA TRP A 73 -0.16 -3.76 -13.67
C TRP A 73 -1.42 -4.02 -14.51
N ARG A 74 -1.95 -5.25 -14.46
CA ARG A 74 -3.29 -5.55 -15.01
C ARG A 74 -4.35 -4.72 -14.31
N THR A 75 -5.46 -4.45 -14.98
CA THR A 75 -6.56 -3.63 -14.45
C THR A 75 -7.02 -4.15 -13.09
N ILE A 76 -7.29 -3.21 -12.17
CA ILE A 76 -7.75 -3.53 -10.81
C ILE A 76 -8.94 -4.51 -10.86
N GLY A 77 -8.84 -5.60 -10.10
CA GLY A 77 -9.86 -6.65 -10.02
C GLY A 77 -9.64 -7.83 -10.97
N GLN A 78 -8.78 -7.72 -11.98
CA GLN A 78 -8.42 -8.84 -12.86
C GLN A 78 -7.35 -9.76 -12.25
N SER A 79 -6.52 -9.23 -11.36
CA SER A 79 -5.49 -9.99 -10.66
C SER A 79 -5.19 -9.38 -9.30
N ARG A 80 -4.57 -10.18 -8.44
CA ARG A 80 -3.88 -9.66 -7.24
C ARG A 80 -2.64 -8.89 -7.69
N ARG A 81 -2.33 -7.81 -6.98
CA ARG A 81 -1.14 -6.99 -7.20
C ARG A 81 -0.27 -7.09 -5.96
N LEU A 82 1.00 -7.45 -6.13
CA LEU A 82 1.90 -7.79 -5.04
C LEU A 82 3.29 -7.20 -5.32
N ILE A 83 3.81 -6.43 -4.38
CA ILE A 83 5.21 -5.98 -4.40
C ILE A 83 5.99 -6.79 -3.38
N LEU A 84 7.06 -7.44 -3.82
CA LEU A 84 8.08 -8.02 -2.95
C LEU A 84 9.25 -7.05 -2.83
N VAL A 85 9.59 -6.69 -1.60
CA VAL A 85 10.75 -5.86 -1.26
C VAL A 85 11.76 -6.73 -0.54
N ALA A 86 12.87 -7.05 -1.21
CA ALA A 86 14.01 -7.73 -0.61
C ALA A 86 15.09 -6.69 -0.27
N THR A 87 15.52 -6.63 0.99
CA THR A 87 16.51 -5.63 1.43
C THR A 87 17.21 -6.04 2.72
N ASP A 88 18.46 -5.61 2.85
CA ASP A 88 19.27 -5.62 4.06
C ASP A 88 19.52 -4.21 4.61
N GLY A 89 19.11 -3.17 3.87
CA GLY A 89 19.26 -1.77 4.22
C GLY A 89 18.07 -1.20 5.02
N ARG A 90 18.35 -0.14 5.79
CA ARG A 90 17.30 0.68 6.42
C ARG A 90 16.65 1.60 5.39
N ILE A 91 15.59 2.29 5.78
CA ILE A 91 14.86 3.17 4.86
C ILE A 91 15.19 4.66 5.08
N LYS A 92 15.18 5.44 4.00
CA LYS A 92 15.04 6.90 4.04
C LYS A 92 13.58 7.32 4.05
N ILE A 93 13.27 8.39 4.78
CA ILE A 93 11.94 8.99 4.85
C ILE A 93 11.96 10.46 4.46
N GLN A 94 10.77 11.03 4.21
CA GLN A 94 10.61 12.46 3.99
C GLN A 94 11.35 13.29 5.05
N GLY A 95 12.13 14.25 4.59
CA GLY A 95 13.00 15.11 5.38
C GLY A 95 14.48 14.72 5.31
N ASP A 96 14.80 13.45 5.01
CA ASP A 96 16.18 12.98 5.02
C ASP A 96 17.01 13.58 3.88
N SER A 97 16.40 13.89 2.73
CA SER A 97 17.12 14.48 1.59
C SER A 97 17.56 15.93 1.81
N ARG A 98 17.13 16.57 2.93
CA ARG A 98 17.53 17.92 3.29
C ARG A 98 19.03 18.07 3.47
N ILE A 99 19.71 17.01 3.93
CA ILE A 99 21.18 17.03 4.07
C ILE A 99 21.91 17.07 2.73
N ALA A 100 21.23 16.66 1.64
CA ALA A 100 21.71 16.77 0.27
C ALA A 100 21.19 18.03 -0.45
N GLY A 101 20.55 18.95 0.28
CA GLY A 101 20.02 20.20 -0.28
C GLY A 101 18.70 20.05 -1.05
N ILE A 102 17.99 18.93 -0.89
CA ILE A 102 16.68 18.70 -1.52
C ILE A 102 15.59 19.00 -0.49
N PHE A 103 14.68 19.93 -0.82
CA PHE A 103 13.66 20.42 0.12
C PHE A 103 12.23 20.30 -0.42
N ARG A 104 12.06 19.99 -1.70
CA ARG A 104 10.74 19.99 -2.33
C ARG A 104 10.00 18.70 -1.93
N PRO A 105 8.83 18.77 -1.30
CA PRO A 105 8.06 17.58 -0.97
C PRO A 105 7.70 16.78 -2.22
N HIS A 106 7.71 15.45 -2.11
CA HIS A 106 7.25 14.54 -3.16
C HIS A 106 5.79 14.82 -3.54
N ASP A 107 5.46 14.79 -4.83
CA ASP A 107 4.12 15.14 -5.34
C ASP A 107 3.13 13.96 -5.41
N GLY A 108 3.62 12.75 -5.13
CA GLY A 108 2.82 11.52 -5.11
C GLY A 108 2.50 10.94 -6.48
N LYS A 109 3.22 11.33 -7.53
CA LYS A 109 2.98 10.89 -8.91
C LYS A 109 4.07 9.95 -9.45
N CYS A 110 3.75 9.31 -10.57
CA CYS A 110 4.71 8.55 -11.37
C CYS A 110 5.67 9.49 -12.11
N HIS A 111 6.97 9.18 -12.08
CA HIS A 111 8.03 9.95 -12.73
C HIS A 111 9.10 9.04 -13.34
N LEU A 112 8.68 7.99 -14.04
CA LEU A 112 9.61 7.18 -14.84
C LEU A 112 9.83 7.83 -16.21
N ASN A 113 11.09 7.98 -16.59
CA ASN A 113 11.46 8.48 -17.91
C ASN A 113 11.35 7.38 -18.98
N ALA A 114 11.67 7.73 -20.23
CA ALA A 114 11.65 6.80 -21.36
C ALA A 114 12.60 5.58 -21.21
N SER A 115 13.61 5.69 -20.34
CA SER A 115 14.53 4.60 -19.99
C SER A 115 14.15 3.88 -18.69
N ASN A 116 12.93 4.12 -18.18
CA ASN A 116 12.38 3.55 -16.95
C ASN A 116 13.18 3.84 -15.67
N TYR A 117 13.95 4.93 -15.65
CA TYR A 117 14.54 5.45 -14.42
C TYR A 117 13.62 6.47 -13.77
N TYR A 118 13.61 6.51 -12.44
CA TYR A 118 13.01 7.60 -11.69
C TYR A 118 13.86 8.86 -11.84
N ASP A 119 13.42 9.81 -12.66
CA ASP A 119 14.24 10.97 -13.07
C ASP A 119 13.98 12.26 -12.26
N LYS A 120 13.03 12.21 -11.32
CA LYS A 120 12.76 13.27 -10.33
C LYS A 120 13.34 12.96 -8.95
N ASP A 121 14.20 11.96 -8.87
CA ASP A 121 14.89 11.54 -7.65
C ASP A 121 15.67 12.66 -6.95
N LEU A 122 16.27 13.59 -7.70
CA LEU A 122 16.95 14.78 -7.18
C LEU A 122 16.07 16.04 -7.14
N TYR A 123 14.86 15.98 -7.71
CA TYR A 123 13.93 17.10 -7.74
C TYR A 123 12.99 17.13 -6.52
N PHE A 124 12.67 15.94 -5.99
CA PHE A 124 11.82 15.75 -4.83
C PHE A 124 12.55 15.06 -3.69
N ASP A 125 12.16 15.43 -2.47
CA ASP A 125 12.48 14.70 -1.26
C ASP A 125 11.93 13.27 -1.32
N TYR A 126 12.39 12.40 -0.42
CA TYR A 126 11.84 11.07 -0.27
C TYR A 126 10.34 11.14 0.00
N VAL A 127 9.62 10.17 -0.54
CA VAL A 127 8.18 10.04 -0.33
C VAL A 127 7.86 9.75 1.14
N SER A 128 6.75 10.29 1.64
CA SER A 128 6.28 10.02 3.00
C SER A 128 5.63 8.63 3.12
N LEU A 129 5.70 8.03 4.31
CA LEU A 129 5.02 6.75 4.61
C LEU A 129 3.52 6.80 4.29
N ASN A 130 2.86 7.94 4.53
CA ASN A 130 1.43 8.07 4.26
C ASN A 130 1.11 8.16 2.75
N MET A 131 1.96 8.81 1.96
CA MET A 131 1.81 8.83 0.50
C MET A 131 1.96 7.43 -0.09
N VAL A 132 2.96 6.67 0.37
CA VAL A 132 3.14 5.26 -0.02
C VAL A 132 1.91 4.43 0.35
N LYS A 133 1.45 4.53 1.59
CA LYS A 133 0.22 3.87 2.05
C LYS A 133 -0.97 4.19 1.15
N THR A 134 -1.16 5.47 0.83
CA THR A 134 -2.30 5.94 0.04
C THR A 134 -2.27 5.36 -1.36
N VAL A 135 -1.13 5.39 -2.06
CA VAL A 135 -1.04 4.84 -3.42
C VAL A 135 -1.20 3.32 -3.43
N LEU A 136 -0.66 2.61 -2.43
CA LEU A 136 -0.85 1.16 -2.28
C LEU A 136 -2.32 0.80 -2.07
N MET A 137 -3.04 1.53 -1.23
CA MET A 137 -4.48 1.32 -1.00
C MET A 137 -5.29 1.61 -2.27
N ASN A 138 -5.07 2.78 -2.89
CA ASN A 138 -5.79 3.19 -4.10
C ASN A 138 -5.63 2.18 -5.24
N ASN A 139 -4.41 1.62 -5.38
CA ASN A 139 -4.09 0.69 -6.45
C ASN A 139 -4.25 -0.79 -6.03
N ARG A 140 -4.77 -1.05 -4.82
CA ARG A 140 -5.02 -2.37 -4.22
C ARG A 140 -3.81 -3.30 -4.26
N ILE A 141 -2.66 -2.76 -3.89
CA ILE A 141 -1.37 -3.45 -3.92
C ILE A 141 -1.03 -3.95 -2.51
N SER A 142 -0.75 -5.25 -2.41
CA SER A 142 -0.19 -5.87 -1.21
C SER A 142 1.34 -5.72 -1.22
N VAL A 143 1.97 -5.63 -0.05
CA VAL A 143 3.44 -5.48 0.07
C VAL A 143 4.02 -6.54 0.98
N LEU A 144 5.05 -7.21 0.50
CA LEU A 144 5.82 -8.19 1.25
C LEU A 144 7.23 -7.69 1.47
N PHE A 145 7.65 -7.65 2.72
CA PHE A 145 9.02 -7.35 3.07
C PHE A 145 9.78 -8.64 3.38
N ALA A 146 10.80 -8.93 2.59
CA ALA A 146 11.84 -9.91 2.90
C ALA A 146 13.06 -9.13 3.40
N ALA A 147 13.18 -9.00 4.71
CA ALA A 147 14.16 -8.13 5.35
C ALA A 147 15.15 -8.95 6.18
N THR A 148 16.44 -8.62 6.11
CA THR A 148 17.44 -9.29 6.96
C THR A 148 17.23 -8.95 8.44
N LYS A 149 17.83 -9.78 9.31
CA LYS A 149 17.62 -9.72 10.76
C LYS A 149 17.79 -8.31 11.35
N ASP A 150 18.77 -7.57 10.87
CA ASP A 150 19.19 -6.29 11.46
C ASP A 150 18.23 -5.13 11.16
N VAL A 151 17.42 -5.24 10.10
CA VAL A 151 16.49 -4.20 9.65
C VAL A 151 15.02 -4.64 9.71
N ARG A 152 14.76 -5.93 9.95
CA ARG A 152 13.42 -6.52 10.00
C ARG A 152 12.44 -5.75 10.89
N ASP A 153 12.88 -5.34 12.08
CA ASP A 153 12.00 -4.69 13.05
C ASP A 153 11.50 -3.31 12.58
N ASP A 154 12.24 -2.64 11.71
CA ASP A 154 11.81 -1.37 11.12
C ASP A 154 10.67 -1.60 10.12
N PHE A 155 10.77 -2.64 9.29
CA PHE A 155 9.69 -3.04 8.38
C PHE A 155 8.45 -3.57 9.13
N VAL A 156 8.62 -4.23 10.27
CA VAL A 156 7.49 -4.63 11.14
C VAL A 156 6.73 -3.39 11.64
N LYS A 157 7.43 -2.33 12.04
CA LYS A 157 6.80 -1.07 12.45
C LYS A 157 6.07 -0.40 11.28
N ILE A 158 6.67 -0.38 10.09
CA ILE A 158 6.07 0.19 8.88
C ILE A 158 4.78 -0.57 8.51
N SER A 159 4.82 -1.90 8.50
CA SER A 159 3.65 -2.74 8.21
C SER A 159 2.50 -2.43 9.18
N LYS A 160 2.78 -2.20 10.47
CA LYS A 160 1.77 -1.76 11.45
C LYS A 160 1.20 -0.37 11.17
N LEU A 161 2.04 0.57 10.72
CA LEU A 161 1.62 1.94 10.36
C LEU A 161 0.79 1.97 9.07
N TRP A 162 1.01 1.01 8.18
CA TRP A 162 0.26 0.84 6.93
C TRP A 162 -1.05 0.05 7.12
N ASN A 163 -1.76 0.29 8.23
CA ASN A 163 -3.06 -0.31 8.48
C ASN A 163 -4.05 -0.07 7.31
N GLY A 164 -4.62 -1.15 6.77
CA GLY A 164 -5.46 -1.13 5.56
C GLY A 164 -4.73 -1.55 4.28
N VAL A 165 -3.40 -1.54 4.26
CA VAL A 165 -2.60 -2.24 3.26
C VAL A 165 -2.42 -3.68 3.71
N ASN A 166 -2.57 -4.65 2.80
CA ASN A 166 -2.22 -6.03 3.10
C ASN A 166 -0.69 -6.18 3.04
N SER A 167 -0.01 -6.08 4.18
CA SER A 167 1.44 -6.20 4.24
C SER A 167 1.93 -7.17 5.30
N ASP A 168 3.05 -7.84 5.00
CA ASP A 168 3.69 -8.79 5.90
C ASP A 168 5.22 -8.72 5.80
N VAL A 169 5.91 -9.23 6.83
CA VAL A 169 7.36 -9.15 6.97
C VAL A 169 7.95 -10.51 7.33
N SER A 170 8.81 -11.02 6.46
CA SER A 170 9.58 -12.24 6.64
C SER A 170 11.07 -11.96 6.85
N LEU A 171 11.72 -12.88 7.54
CA LEU A 171 13.17 -12.86 7.75
C LEU A 171 13.88 -13.41 6.50
N LEU A 172 14.68 -12.56 5.86
CA LEU A 172 15.56 -12.93 4.75
C LEU A 172 16.93 -13.35 5.30
N ASN A 173 17.47 -14.45 4.78
CA ASN A 173 18.85 -14.85 5.07
C ASN A 173 19.83 -13.85 4.43
N GLN A 174 21.03 -13.68 5.01
CA GLN A 174 22.01 -12.73 4.48
C GLN A 174 22.45 -13.04 3.04
N ASP A 175 22.43 -14.31 2.65
CA ASP A 175 22.72 -14.78 1.29
C ASP A 175 21.46 -14.87 0.40
N SER A 176 20.29 -14.44 0.91
CA SER A 176 18.98 -14.56 0.26
C SER A 176 18.56 -15.98 -0.14
N SER A 177 19.18 -17.01 0.44
CA SER A 177 18.94 -18.42 0.08
C SER A 177 17.49 -18.89 0.27
N ASN A 178 16.75 -18.27 1.18
CA ASN A 178 15.35 -18.62 1.47
C ASN A 178 14.31 -17.81 0.68
N ILE A 179 14.71 -16.95 -0.27
CA ILE A 179 13.77 -16.03 -0.93
C ILE A 179 12.61 -16.73 -1.65
N ILE A 180 12.87 -17.90 -2.28
CA ILE A 180 11.83 -18.66 -2.99
C ILE A 180 10.78 -19.19 -2.02
N GLU A 181 11.22 -19.82 -0.93
CA GLU A 181 10.33 -20.31 0.14
C GLU A 181 9.52 -19.15 0.75
N LEU A 182 10.14 -17.99 0.97
CA LEU A 182 9.44 -16.81 1.46
C LEU A 182 8.35 -16.35 0.51
N ILE A 183 8.60 -16.31 -0.80
CA ILE A 183 7.60 -15.92 -1.80
C ILE A 183 6.41 -16.88 -1.78
N GLU A 184 6.66 -18.18 -1.75
CA GLU A 184 5.60 -19.20 -1.72
C GLU A 184 4.75 -19.07 -0.45
N ASN A 185 5.39 -19.03 0.72
CA ASN A 185 4.72 -18.96 2.01
C ASN A 185 3.95 -17.64 2.21
N LEU A 186 4.54 -16.51 1.80
CA LEU A 186 3.91 -15.20 1.93
C LEU A 186 2.76 -15.02 0.94
N SER A 187 2.90 -15.53 -0.28
CA SER A 187 1.83 -15.52 -1.27
C SER A 187 0.63 -16.30 -0.74
N GLN A 188 0.84 -17.51 -0.20
CA GLN A 188 -0.22 -18.30 0.43
C GLN A 188 -0.84 -17.59 1.62
N THR A 189 -0.02 -17.03 2.52
CA THR A 189 -0.49 -16.29 3.70
C THR A 189 -1.36 -15.10 3.30
N LEU A 190 -0.90 -14.26 2.37
CA LEU A 190 -1.65 -13.09 1.92
C LEU A 190 -2.93 -13.44 1.17
N LEU A 191 -2.90 -14.50 0.34
CA LEU A 191 -4.10 -14.99 -0.33
C LEU A 191 -5.12 -15.57 0.67
N SER A 192 -4.64 -16.04 1.81
CA SER A 192 -5.47 -16.57 2.89
C SER A 192 -5.98 -15.52 3.88
N HIS A 193 -5.51 -14.28 3.79
CA HIS A 193 -5.84 -13.20 4.72
C HIS A 193 -6.76 -12.16 4.07
N ILE A 194 -8.00 -12.10 4.54
CA ILE A 194 -9.00 -11.13 4.11
C ILE A 194 -9.34 -10.23 5.30
N SER A 195 -9.21 -8.93 5.12
CA SER A 195 -9.53 -7.93 6.15
C SER A 195 -10.40 -6.81 5.58
N LEU A 196 -11.35 -6.39 6.41
CA LEU A 196 -12.24 -5.27 6.13
C LEU A 196 -11.73 -4.02 6.87
N SER A 197 -11.56 -2.93 6.15
CA SER A 197 -11.34 -1.60 6.72
C SER A 197 -12.43 -0.63 6.28
N ILE A 198 -12.82 0.28 7.18
CA ILE A 198 -13.87 1.26 6.93
C ILE A 198 -13.23 2.63 7.08
N GLU A 199 -13.47 3.52 6.12
CA GLU A 199 -13.03 4.92 6.23
C GLU A 199 -13.61 5.56 7.50
N LYS A 200 -12.76 6.28 8.24
CA LYS A 200 -13.17 6.96 9.47
C LYS A 200 -14.21 8.03 9.13
N ASN A 201 -15.32 8.02 9.85
CA ASN A 201 -16.43 8.95 9.65
C ASN A 201 -16.95 9.44 11.02
N ASP A 202 -17.31 10.72 11.12
CA ASP A 202 -17.75 11.33 12.37
C ASP A 202 -19.22 11.10 12.73
N TYR A 203 -20.01 10.56 11.80
CA TYR A 203 -21.46 10.36 11.93
C TYR A 203 -21.84 8.95 12.35
N PHE A 204 -20.95 7.96 12.22
CA PHE A 204 -21.23 6.57 12.55
C PHE A 204 -20.26 5.99 13.56
N ALA A 205 -20.81 5.24 14.51
CA ALA A 205 -20.09 4.21 15.24
C ALA A 205 -20.35 2.87 14.54
N ASN A 206 -19.28 2.16 14.18
CA ASN A 206 -19.36 0.94 13.40
C ASN A 206 -19.00 -0.25 14.29
N THR A 207 -19.79 -1.31 14.23
CA THR A 207 -19.38 -2.63 14.71
C THR A 207 -19.41 -3.61 13.55
N TYR A 208 -18.50 -4.57 13.58
CA TYR A 208 -18.36 -5.55 12.52
C TYR A 208 -18.04 -6.92 13.10
N ASN A 209 -18.41 -7.94 12.35
CA ASN A 209 -18.16 -9.33 12.67
C ASN A 209 -17.85 -10.10 11.39
N ALA A 210 -16.67 -10.73 11.34
CA ALA A 210 -16.23 -11.55 10.22
C ALA A 210 -16.60 -13.03 10.46
N ILE A 211 -17.19 -13.65 9.44
CA ILE A 211 -17.50 -15.08 9.38
C ILE A 211 -16.62 -15.69 8.30
N CYS A 212 -15.68 -16.53 8.72
CA CYS A 212 -14.62 -17.07 7.86
C CYS A 212 -14.91 -18.54 7.52
N GLY A 213 -15.31 -18.83 6.28
CA GLY A 213 -15.58 -20.21 5.83
C GLY A 213 -16.67 -20.93 6.64
N ASN A 214 -16.53 -22.25 6.81
CA ASN A 214 -17.48 -23.10 7.55
C ASN A 214 -17.39 -22.94 9.08
N SER A 215 -16.54 -22.04 9.58
CA SER A 215 -16.36 -21.82 11.01
C SER A 215 -17.43 -20.87 11.56
N LYS A 216 -18.12 -21.28 12.63
CA LYS A 216 -19.05 -20.43 13.36
C LYS A 216 -18.28 -19.39 14.17
N ILE A 217 -18.49 -18.13 13.79
CA ILE A 217 -18.43 -16.89 14.59
C ILE A 217 -17.24 -16.80 15.55
N THR A 218 -16.27 -15.95 15.22
CA THR A 218 -15.36 -15.39 16.23
C THR A 218 -15.95 -14.09 16.77
N ASN A 219 -15.49 -13.67 17.95
CA ASN A 219 -15.99 -12.57 18.78
C ASN A 219 -16.48 -11.31 18.02
N LEU A 220 -17.42 -10.56 18.61
CA LEU A 220 -17.77 -9.21 18.13
C LEU A 220 -16.49 -8.35 18.04
N SER A 221 -16.33 -7.62 16.94
CA SER A 221 -15.20 -6.72 16.62
C SER A 221 -13.99 -7.36 15.91
N VAL A 222 -14.15 -8.55 15.31
CA VAL A 222 -13.15 -9.10 14.38
C VAL A 222 -13.49 -8.66 12.95
N ASN A 223 -12.56 -7.96 12.27
CA ASN A 223 -12.65 -7.56 10.86
C ASN A 223 -11.73 -8.37 9.94
N THR A 224 -11.14 -9.46 10.42
CA THR A 224 -10.09 -10.20 9.73
C THR A 224 -10.39 -11.69 9.71
N CYS A 225 -10.19 -12.32 8.56
CA CYS A 225 -10.19 -13.75 8.37
C CYS A 225 -8.82 -14.21 7.90
N MET A 226 -8.29 -15.26 8.52
CA MET A 226 -7.00 -15.88 8.17
C MET A 226 -7.22 -17.33 7.73
N GLY A 227 -6.30 -17.88 6.93
CA GLY A 227 -6.35 -19.27 6.50
C GLY A 227 -7.45 -19.59 5.48
N ILE A 228 -7.98 -18.56 4.80
CA ILE A 228 -8.97 -18.70 3.73
C ILE A 228 -8.35 -19.43 2.54
N LYS A 229 -9.05 -20.42 2.00
CA LYS A 229 -8.65 -21.16 0.80
C LYS A 229 -9.43 -20.68 -0.41
N MET A 230 -8.91 -20.97 -1.61
CA MET A 230 -9.65 -20.74 -2.84
C MET A 230 -10.99 -21.48 -2.81
N GLY A 231 -12.08 -20.77 -3.06
CA GLY A 231 -13.45 -21.29 -3.01
C GLY A 231 -14.17 -21.05 -1.68
N ASP A 232 -13.47 -20.67 -0.62
CA ASP A 232 -14.11 -20.31 0.65
C ASP A 232 -14.89 -18.99 0.53
N THR A 233 -16.01 -18.91 1.25
CA THR A 233 -16.81 -17.69 1.36
C THR A 233 -16.55 -17.01 2.70
N VAL A 234 -16.29 -15.70 2.65
CA VAL A 234 -16.17 -14.85 3.83
C VAL A 234 -17.33 -13.87 3.86
N THR A 235 -18.00 -13.76 5.01
CA THR A 235 -19.12 -12.84 5.21
C THR A 235 -18.79 -11.84 6.30
N PHE A 236 -18.85 -10.55 5.99
CA PHE A 236 -18.74 -9.49 6.98
C PHE A 236 -20.12 -8.95 7.33
N ASN A 237 -20.53 -9.14 8.59
CA ASN A 237 -21.73 -8.53 9.14
C ASN A 237 -21.36 -7.17 9.75
N ILE A 238 -21.90 -6.10 9.19
CA ILE A 238 -21.56 -4.73 9.56
C ILE A 238 -22.81 -4.04 10.10
N THR A 239 -22.70 -3.47 11.30
CA THR A 239 -23.74 -2.65 11.91
C THR A 239 -23.26 -1.21 11.98
N LEU A 240 -23.95 -0.32 11.26
CA LEU A 240 -23.71 1.11 11.29
C LEU A 240 -24.69 1.77 12.27
N LYS A 241 -24.17 2.38 13.33
CA LYS A 241 -24.98 3.15 14.29
C LYS A 241 -24.74 4.63 14.08
N ALA A 242 -25.76 5.36 13.62
CA ALA A 242 -25.69 6.81 13.55
C ALA A 242 -25.54 7.40 14.97
N ILE A 243 -24.51 8.23 15.17
CA ILE A 243 -24.19 8.86 16.46
C ILE A 243 -24.31 10.38 16.44
N LYS A 244 -24.33 10.99 15.25
CA LYS A 244 -24.52 12.43 15.09
C LYS A 244 -25.55 12.71 14.01
N CYS A 245 -26.34 13.74 14.25
CA CYS A 245 -27.21 14.35 13.26
C CYS A 245 -26.71 15.77 12.96
N SER A 246 -26.61 16.10 11.67
CA SER A 246 -26.34 17.48 11.25
C SER A 246 -27.66 18.20 10.98
N SER A 247 -27.74 19.49 11.32
CA SER A 247 -28.89 20.35 11.04
C SER A 247 -29.11 20.59 9.54
N LYS A 248 -28.11 20.30 8.70
CA LYS A 248 -28.28 20.11 7.26
C LYS A 248 -28.50 18.62 7.02
N ASN A 249 -29.65 18.22 6.49
CA ASN A 249 -29.90 16.84 6.05
C ASN A 249 -28.69 16.35 5.22
N LEU A 250 -27.98 15.34 5.73
CA LEU A 250 -26.81 14.78 5.09
C LEU A 250 -27.28 13.80 4.01
N LYS A 251 -27.70 14.35 2.88
CA LYS A 251 -28.05 13.56 1.70
C LYS A 251 -26.77 13.08 1.01
N ASN A 252 -26.82 11.86 0.48
CA ASN A 252 -25.81 11.27 -0.39
C ASN A 252 -24.41 11.17 0.23
N GLN A 253 -24.33 10.93 1.53
CA GLN A 253 -23.03 10.62 2.12
C GLN A 253 -22.59 9.22 1.69
N ARG A 254 -21.29 9.05 1.48
CA ARG A 254 -20.69 7.78 1.09
C ARG A 254 -19.83 7.24 2.22
N LEU A 255 -19.92 5.95 2.46
CA LEU A 255 -18.98 5.22 3.31
C LEU A 255 -18.34 4.12 2.47
N ASN A 256 -17.01 4.11 2.45
CA ASN A 256 -16.23 3.15 1.70
C ASN A 256 -15.77 2.01 2.61
N PHE A 257 -16.03 0.79 2.16
CA PHE A 257 -15.63 -0.45 2.80
C PHE A 257 -14.57 -1.10 1.93
N ASN A 258 -13.33 -1.05 2.38
CA ASN A 258 -12.20 -1.60 1.66
C ASN A 258 -11.93 -3.03 2.15
N ILE A 259 -12.03 -3.99 1.23
CA ILE A 259 -11.55 -5.35 1.43
C ILE A 259 -10.14 -5.42 0.86
N ASN A 260 -9.17 -5.65 1.72
CA ASN A 260 -7.74 -5.57 1.41
C ASN A 260 -7.36 -6.34 0.12
N GLY A 261 -6.81 -5.64 -0.88
CA GLY A 261 -6.31 -6.25 -2.13
C GLY A 261 -7.39 -6.91 -3.01
N LEU A 262 -8.68 -6.67 -2.74
CA LEU A 262 -9.82 -7.30 -3.40
C LEU A 262 -10.70 -6.26 -4.07
N SER A 263 -11.61 -5.66 -3.31
CA SER A 263 -12.69 -4.82 -3.81
C SER A 263 -13.10 -3.81 -2.75
N ASP A 264 -13.68 -2.73 -3.24
CA ASP A 264 -14.32 -1.71 -2.42
C ASP A 264 -15.83 -1.85 -2.56
N VAL A 265 -16.53 -1.77 -1.45
CA VAL A 265 -17.99 -1.65 -1.41
C VAL A 265 -18.31 -0.24 -0.96
N ILE A 266 -19.04 0.51 -1.78
CA ILE A 266 -19.46 1.88 -1.45
C ILE A 266 -20.93 1.83 -1.07
N VAL A 267 -21.24 2.27 0.15
CA VAL A 267 -22.62 2.39 0.63
C VAL A 267 -22.98 3.87 0.71
N TYR A 268 -24.09 4.22 0.07
CA TYR A 268 -24.68 5.55 0.18
C TYR A 268 -25.71 5.54 1.29
N PHE A 269 -25.67 6.57 2.13
CA PHE A 269 -26.59 6.70 3.24
C PHE A 269 -27.18 8.12 3.30
N GLU A 270 -28.39 8.17 3.84
CA GLU A 270 -29.09 9.40 4.20
C GLU A 270 -29.46 9.30 5.68
N ILE A 271 -28.97 10.25 6.48
CA ILE A 271 -29.38 10.36 7.88
C ILE A 271 -30.54 11.35 7.93
N LYS A 272 -31.75 10.84 8.14
CA LYS A 272 -32.94 11.67 8.36
C LYS A 272 -32.92 12.23 9.78
N CYS A 273 -32.60 13.51 9.88
CA CYS A 273 -32.49 14.23 11.16
C CYS A 273 -33.72 15.09 11.49
N GLY A 274 -34.62 15.27 10.52
CA GLY A 274 -35.84 16.05 10.66
C GLY A 274 -37.10 15.22 10.46
N CYS A 275 -38.22 15.73 10.97
CA CYS A 275 -39.55 15.18 10.69
C CYS A 275 -40.06 15.73 9.35
N ASP A 276 -40.71 14.89 8.56
CA ASP A 276 -41.46 15.33 7.38
C ASP A 276 -42.76 16.02 7.83
N CYS A 277 -42.63 17.26 8.32
CA CYS A 277 -43.77 18.12 8.63
C CYS A 277 -44.34 18.65 7.30
N THR A 278 -45.02 17.81 6.54
CA THR A 278 -45.80 18.27 5.38
C THR A 278 -47.01 19.05 5.87
N LEU A 279 -46.96 20.37 5.70
CA LEU A 279 -48.09 21.28 5.46
C LEU A 279 -49.47 20.78 5.94
N SER A 280 -49.67 20.70 7.25
CA SER A 280 -50.99 20.61 7.87
C SER A 280 -51.35 21.93 8.57
N ASN A 281 -51.09 23.07 7.94
CA ASN A 281 -51.86 24.28 8.21
C ASN A 281 -53.17 24.21 7.40
N LYS A 282 -54.06 23.31 7.81
CA LYS A 282 -55.50 23.43 7.55
C LYS A 282 -56.21 23.51 8.90
N SER A 283 -56.17 24.71 9.45
CA SER A 283 -57.18 25.18 10.37
C SER A 283 -57.17 26.70 10.30
N ASP A 284 -57.73 27.23 9.20
CA ASP A 284 -58.36 28.54 9.23
C ASP A 284 -59.51 28.43 10.23
N VAL A 285 -59.27 28.93 11.45
CA VAL A 285 -60.34 29.38 12.32
C VAL A 285 -60.50 30.86 12.05
N SER A 286 -61.44 31.19 11.16
CA SER A 286 -62.00 32.54 11.04
C SER A 286 -63.14 32.68 12.05
N VAL A 287 -63.00 33.68 12.93
CA VAL A 287 -64.13 34.39 13.57
C VAL A 287 -64.72 35.36 12.54
#